data_AF-A0A0M9E7D3-F1
#
_entry.id   AF-A0A0M9E7D3-F1
#
_cell.length_a   1.000
_cell.length_b   1.000
_cell.length_c   1.000
_cell.angle_alpha   90.00
_cell.angle_beta   90.00
_cell.angle_gamma   90.00
#
_symmetry.space_group_name_H-M   'P 1'
#
loop_
_entity.id
_entity.type
_entity.pdbx_description
1 polymer ?
#
loop_
_entity_poly.entity_id
_entity_poly.type
_entity_poly.pdbx_seq_one_letter_code
_entity_poly.pdbx_strand_id
1 'polypeptide(L)'
;MSKPINQNILFDILSKMILPKNKDINENSLDTAISYNENSNIKSSFDVNYGVEKLGLEREIFNGILIRFKAKHLDIINKIKDAYFIKDWDELTKISHSLKGAFSNIGANLASSYGSSLEMLCKEKNMESSRNIESAYEIIEKLEIEIKKVFDSIDQIKT
;
A
#
# COMPACT_ATOMS: atom_id res chain seq x y z
N MET A 1 20.60 7.50 10.28
CA MET A 1 20.12 6.49 11.24
C MET A 1 18.59 6.55 11.26
N SER A 2 17.94 5.68 10.49
CA SER A 2 16.48 5.66 10.38
C SER A 2 15.88 5.16 11.68
N LYS A 3 15.09 6.01 12.35
CA LYS A 3 14.33 5.64 13.54
C LYS A 3 13.37 4.50 13.16
N PRO A 4 13.22 3.47 14.01
CA PRO A 4 12.31 2.37 13.74
C PRO A 4 10.89 2.92 13.58
N ILE A 5 10.18 2.43 12.55
CA ILE A 5 8.75 2.69 12.36
C ILE A 5 8.07 2.17 13.63
N ASN A 6 7.60 3.10 14.46
CA ASN A 6 7.01 2.78 15.74
C ASN A 6 5.66 2.10 15.47
N GLN A 7 5.64 0.77 15.55
CA GLN A 7 4.48 -0.08 15.27
C GLN A 7 3.25 0.32 16.10
N ASN A 8 3.49 0.98 17.24
CA ASN A 8 2.45 1.60 18.06
C ASN A 8 1.66 2.69 17.32
N ILE A 9 2.27 3.46 16.41
CA ILE A 9 1.55 4.49 15.63
C ILE A 9 0.62 3.82 14.61
N LEU A 10 1.04 2.69 14.03
CA LEU A 10 0.21 1.91 13.11
C LEU A 10 -1.00 1.32 13.85
N PHE A 11 -0.77 0.74 15.03
CA PHE A 11 -1.85 0.24 15.89
C PHE A 11 -2.78 1.37 16.36
N ASP A 12 -2.26 2.57 16.63
CA ASP A 12 -3.05 3.71 17.10
C ASP A 12 -3.94 4.31 15.99
N ILE A 13 -3.45 4.34 14.74
CA ILE A 13 -4.26 4.75 13.58
C ILE A 13 -5.33 3.71 13.25
N LEU A 14 -4.98 2.42 13.25
CA LEU A 14 -5.93 1.33 13.03
C LEU A 14 -6.96 1.26 14.16
N SER A 15 -6.55 1.41 15.41
CA SER A 15 -7.45 1.41 16.58
C SER A 15 -8.39 2.62 16.58
N LYS A 16 -7.90 3.82 16.22
CA LYS A 16 -8.74 5.02 16.07
C LYS A 16 -9.77 4.91 14.94
N MET A 17 -9.49 4.10 13.92
CA MET A 17 -10.41 3.91 12.79
C MET A 17 -11.35 2.71 12.97
N ILE A 18 -11.04 1.74 13.86
CA ILE A 18 -11.69 0.42 13.86
C ILE A 18 -12.36 0.04 15.19
N LEU A 19 -11.96 0.56 16.36
CA LEU A 19 -12.47 0.03 17.65
C LEU A 19 -13.23 1.07 18.51
N PRO A 20 -14.43 0.76 19.03
CA PRO A 20 -14.95 1.42 20.21
C PRO A 20 -14.07 1.07 21.42
N LYS A 21 -13.87 2.06 22.30
CA LYS A 21 -12.99 2.08 23.46
C LYS A 21 -13.18 0.88 24.44
N ASN A 22 -12.50 -0.24 24.22
CA ASN A 22 -11.97 -1.14 25.27
C ASN A 22 -11.37 -2.43 24.69
N LYS A 23 -10.05 -2.59 24.81
CA LYS A 23 -9.38 -3.72 25.50
C LYS A 23 -7.89 -3.79 25.14
N ASP A 24 -7.09 -3.92 26.20
CA ASP A 24 -5.65 -4.11 26.21
C ASP A 24 -5.20 -5.39 25.49
N ILE A 25 -4.13 -5.31 24.67
CA ILE A 25 -3.43 -6.49 24.15
C ILE A 25 -1.91 -6.25 24.18
N ASN A 26 -1.21 -7.29 24.61
CA ASN A 26 0.18 -7.39 25.04
C ASN A 26 1.14 -7.66 23.85
N GLU A 27 2.31 -7.01 23.83
CA GLU A 27 3.36 -7.18 22.80
C GLU A 27 4.27 -8.36 23.11
N ASN A 28 4.46 -9.29 22.17
CA ASN A 28 5.74 -9.98 21.99
C ASN A 28 5.85 -10.74 20.67
N SER A 29 7.07 -10.72 20.12
CA SER A 29 7.68 -11.59 19.09
C SER A 29 7.24 -11.47 17.63
N LEU A 30 8.10 -11.60 16.61
CA LEU A 30 9.51 -11.28 16.32
C LEU A 30 9.74 -11.77 14.87
N ASP A 31 10.65 -11.11 14.16
CA ASP A 31 11.38 -11.52 12.95
C ASP A 31 11.12 -12.91 12.35
N THR A 32 10.76 -12.97 11.06
CA THR A 32 11.40 -13.92 10.13
C THR A 32 11.29 -13.50 8.66
N ALA A 33 12.43 -13.50 7.98
CA ALA A 33 12.57 -13.36 6.53
C ALA A 33 12.12 -14.64 5.82
N ILE A 34 11.37 -14.55 4.71
CA ILE A 34 11.07 -15.71 3.85
C ILE A 34 11.26 -15.41 2.36
N SER A 35 12.26 -16.13 1.84
CA SER A 35 12.51 -16.69 0.51
C SER A 35 11.35 -16.69 -0.50
N TYR A 36 11.61 -16.14 -1.68
CA TYR A 36 10.78 -16.31 -2.87
C TYR A 36 10.94 -17.73 -3.42
N ASN A 37 9.90 -18.56 -3.27
CA ASN A 37 9.78 -19.82 -4.00
C ASN A 37 8.77 -19.65 -5.14
N GLU A 38 9.27 -19.76 -6.37
CA GLU A 38 8.47 -19.85 -7.59
C GLU A 38 7.83 -21.23 -7.62
N ASN A 39 6.50 -21.33 -7.42
CA ASN A 39 5.61 -22.40 -7.91
C ASN A 39 4.23 -22.36 -7.20
N SER A 40 3.44 -21.31 -7.44
CA SER A 40 1.98 -21.39 -7.28
C SER A 40 1.28 -20.50 -8.31
N ASN A 41 0.28 -21.09 -8.96
CA ASN A 41 -0.26 -20.70 -10.26
C ASN A 41 -1.37 -19.63 -10.17
N ILE A 42 -1.16 -18.62 -9.31
CA ILE A 42 -1.68 -17.24 -9.27
C ILE A 42 -0.93 -16.66 -8.06
N LYS A 43 0.23 -16.04 -8.31
CA LYS A 43 0.95 -15.31 -7.26
C LYS A 43 0.11 -14.07 -6.97
N SER A 44 -0.72 -14.12 -5.94
CA SER A 44 -1.53 -12.98 -5.54
C SER A 44 -0.61 -11.77 -5.35
N SER A 45 -0.96 -10.62 -5.93
CA SER A 45 -0.16 -9.39 -5.82
C SER A 45 -0.02 -8.88 -4.38
N PHE A 46 -0.71 -9.51 -3.44
CA PHE A 46 -0.58 -9.34 -2.00
C PHE A 46 -0.78 -10.69 -1.30
N ASP A 47 -0.08 -10.92 -0.20
CA ASP A 47 -0.18 -12.17 0.57
C ASP A 47 -1.29 -12.04 1.62
N VAL A 48 -2.42 -12.71 1.37
CA VAL A 48 -3.58 -12.75 2.28
C VAL A 48 -3.20 -13.37 3.63
N ASN A 49 -2.37 -14.41 3.62
CA ASN A 49 -1.96 -15.09 4.85
C ASN A 49 -1.03 -14.19 5.67
N TYR A 50 -0.12 -13.46 5.01
CA TYR A 50 0.67 -12.42 5.65
C TYR A 50 -0.22 -11.34 6.29
N GLY A 51 -1.28 -10.89 5.62
CA GLY A 51 -2.22 -9.91 6.17
C GLY A 51 -2.99 -10.42 7.39
N VAL A 52 -3.48 -11.66 7.31
CA VAL A 52 -4.18 -12.37 8.40
C VAL A 52 -3.27 -12.58 9.61
N GLU A 53 -2.05 -13.07 9.41
CA GLU A 53 -1.09 -13.34 10.49
C GLU A 53 -0.57 -12.03 11.11
N LYS A 54 -0.21 -11.04 10.29
CA LYS A 54 0.30 -9.74 10.76
C LYS A 54 -0.73 -8.96 11.58
N LEU A 55 -2.00 -9.08 11.22
CA LEU A 55 -3.09 -8.37 11.89
C LEU A 55 -3.77 -9.19 12.98
N GLY A 56 -3.46 -10.50 13.08
CA GLY A 56 -4.11 -11.42 14.02
C GLY A 56 -5.62 -11.52 13.80
N LEU A 57 -6.09 -11.34 12.57
CA LEU A 57 -7.52 -11.26 12.24
C LEU A 57 -8.02 -12.56 11.63
N GLU A 58 -9.29 -12.89 11.89
CA GLU A 58 -9.95 -13.95 11.15
C GLU A 58 -10.07 -13.58 9.66
N ARG A 59 -9.95 -14.59 8.79
CA ARG A 59 -9.94 -14.42 7.32
C ARG A 59 -11.14 -13.61 6.81
N GLU A 60 -12.32 -13.84 7.38
CA GLU A 60 -13.56 -13.14 7.00
C GLU A 60 -13.50 -11.64 7.30
N ILE A 61 -12.93 -11.26 8.45
CA ILE A 61 -12.72 -9.87 8.85
C ILE A 61 -11.73 -9.20 7.89
N PHE A 62 -10.62 -9.89 7.59
CA PHE A 62 -9.61 -9.40 6.66
C PHE A 62 -10.17 -9.21 5.25
N ASN A 63 -10.99 -10.14 4.77
CA ASN A 63 -11.71 -9.99 3.49
C ASN A 63 -12.60 -8.74 3.47
N GLY A 64 -13.34 -8.48 4.55
CA GLY A 64 -14.14 -7.27 4.70
C GLY A 64 -13.30 -5.98 4.67
N ILE A 65 -12.10 -6.01 5.25
CA ILE A 65 -11.13 -4.89 5.18
C ILE A 65 -10.68 -4.67 3.73
N LEU A 66 -10.34 -5.74 3.00
CA LEU A 66 -9.89 -5.64 1.62
C LEU A 66 -10.97 -5.08 0.68
N ILE A 67 -12.23 -5.48 0.85
CA ILE A 67 -13.36 -4.93 0.07
C ILE A 67 -13.50 -3.42 0.33
N ARG A 68 -13.44 -2.99 1.60
CA ARG A 68 -13.49 -1.56 1.97
C ARG A 68 -12.27 -0.80 1.46
N PHE A 69 -11.09 -1.42 1.51
CA PHE A 69 -9.86 -0.87 0.98
C PHE A 69 -9.99 -0.56 -0.51
N LYS A 70 -10.45 -1.54 -1.30
CA LYS A 70 -10.71 -1.33 -2.74
C LYS A 70 -11.67 -0.17 -2.95
N ALA A 71 -12.83 -0.18 -2.30
CA ALA A 71 -13.84 0.88 -2.45
C ALA A 71 -13.30 2.29 -2.16
N LYS A 72 -12.47 2.43 -1.12
CA LYS A 72 -11.82 3.71 -0.77
C LYS A 72 -10.81 4.19 -1.81
N HIS A 73 -10.19 3.28 -2.54
CA HIS A 73 -9.07 3.55 -3.44
C HIS A 73 -9.40 3.39 -4.93
N LEU A 74 -10.66 3.17 -5.31
CA LEU A 74 -11.07 2.99 -6.71
C LEU A 74 -10.62 4.11 -7.66
N ASP A 75 -10.69 5.36 -7.19
CA ASP A 75 -10.39 6.54 -7.99
C ASP A 75 -8.94 7.04 -7.84
N ILE A 76 -8.10 6.30 -7.10
CA ILE A 76 -6.78 6.84 -6.72
C ILE A 76 -5.83 7.00 -7.90
N ILE A 77 -5.94 6.14 -8.92
CA ILE A 77 -5.13 6.24 -10.14
C ILE A 77 -5.48 7.49 -10.94
N ASN A 78 -6.76 7.86 -11.02
CA ASN A 78 -7.16 9.08 -11.72
C ASN A 78 -6.57 10.30 -11.01
N LYS A 79 -6.65 10.35 -9.67
CA LYS A 79 -6.04 11.43 -8.88
C LYS A 79 -4.52 11.54 -9.08
N ILE A 80 -3.83 10.40 -9.18
CA ILE A 80 -2.39 10.37 -9.49
C ILE A 80 -2.12 10.97 -10.87
N LYS A 81 -2.88 10.53 -11.89
CA LYS A 81 -2.73 11.00 -13.27
C LYS A 81 -3.05 12.48 -13.39
N ASP A 82 -4.12 12.94 -12.75
CA ASP A 82 -4.52 14.35 -12.74
C ASP A 82 -3.42 15.22 -12.13
N ALA A 83 -2.92 14.87 -10.95
CA ALA A 83 -1.81 15.57 -10.30
C ALA A 83 -0.55 15.59 -11.17
N TYR A 84 -0.23 14.47 -11.84
CA TYR A 84 0.88 14.39 -12.78
C TYR A 84 0.69 15.32 -13.99
N PHE A 85 -0.49 15.32 -14.63
CA PHE A 85 -0.75 16.12 -15.83
C PHE A 85 -0.73 17.62 -15.56
N ILE A 86 -1.21 18.06 -14.39
CA ILE A 86 -1.13 19.48 -13.98
C ILE A 86 0.21 19.83 -13.33
N LYS A 87 1.14 18.86 -13.22
CA LYS A 87 2.47 18.99 -12.60
C LYS A 87 2.42 19.43 -11.13
N ASP A 88 1.39 19.01 -10.40
CA ASP A 88 1.30 19.22 -8.96
C ASP A 88 2.12 18.15 -8.23
N TRP A 89 3.44 18.35 -8.21
CA TRP A 89 4.39 17.41 -7.61
C TRP A 89 4.23 17.29 -6.09
N ASP A 90 3.75 18.34 -5.43
CA ASP A 90 3.48 18.34 -3.99
C ASP A 90 2.29 17.43 -3.68
N GLU A 91 1.20 17.53 -4.44
CA GLU A 91 0.04 16.65 -4.29
C GLU A 91 0.39 15.21 -4.68
N LEU A 92 1.12 15.02 -5.79
CA LEU A 92 1.58 13.69 -6.20
C LEU A 92 2.46 13.03 -5.13
N THR A 93 3.30 13.80 -4.44
CA THR A 93 4.08 13.35 -3.29
C THR A 93 3.18 12.88 -2.13
N LYS A 94 2.17 13.66 -1.75
CA LYS A 94 1.26 13.32 -0.65
C LYS A 94 0.41 12.08 -0.96
N ILE A 95 -0.10 11.98 -2.18
CA ILE A 95 -0.86 10.81 -2.64
C ILE A 95 0.04 9.58 -2.60
N SER A 96 1.26 9.67 -3.14
CA SER A 96 2.23 8.57 -3.16
C SER A 96 2.61 8.09 -1.75
N HIS A 97 2.86 9.04 -0.84
CA HIS A 97 3.13 8.75 0.58
C HIS A 97 1.97 7.98 1.24
N SER A 98 0.75 8.45 1.03
CA SER A 98 -0.45 7.83 1.57
C SER A 98 -0.67 6.43 1.01
N LEU A 99 -0.43 6.25 -0.30
CA LEU A 99 -0.57 4.97 -0.97
C LEU A 99 0.44 3.94 -0.48
N LYS A 100 1.71 4.34 -0.34
CA LYS A 100 2.75 3.49 0.23
C LYS A 100 2.28 2.88 1.55
N GLY A 101 1.82 3.71 2.49
CA GLY A 101 1.31 3.24 3.78
C GLY A 101 0.11 2.32 3.63
N ALA A 102 -0.87 2.72 2.82
CA ALA A 102 -2.09 1.96 2.60
C ALA A 102 -1.83 0.56 2.03
N PHE A 103 -1.04 0.46 0.95
CA PHE A 103 -0.72 -0.81 0.30
C PHE A 103 0.21 -1.69 1.15
N SER A 104 1.14 -1.10 1.90
CA SER A 104 1.98 -1.85 2.84
C SER A 104 1.15 -2.53 3.94
N ASN A 105 0.07 -1.89 4.40
CA ASN A 105 -0.79 -2.43 5.45
C ASN A 105 -1.58 -3.68 5.01
N ILE A 106 -1.87 -3.82 3.73
CA ILE A 106 -2.57 -4.98 3.18
C ILE A 106 -1.62 -6.02 2.55
N GLY A 107 -0.30 -5.84 2.69
CA GLY A 107 0.70 -6.76 2.13
C GLY A 107 0.94 -6.62 0.63
N ALA A 108 0.45 -5.55 -0.01
CA ALA A 108 0.66 -5.25 -1.42
C ALA A 108 2.02 -4.56 -1.64
N ASN A 109 3.10 -5.31 -1.39
CA ASN A 109 4.46 -4.78 -1.30
C ASN A 109 4.96 -4.13 -2.59
N LEU A 110 4.58 -4.65 -3.77
CA LEU A 110 4.99 -4.06 -5.05
C LEU A 110 4.33 -2.70 -5.30
N ALA A 111 3.02 -2.58 -5.10
CA ALA A 111 2.30 -1.30 -5.19
C ALA A 111 2.85 -0.29 -4.16
N SER A 112 3.13 -0.74 -2.93
CA SER A 112 3.79 0.08 -1.91
C SER A 112 5.18 0.56 -2.34
N SER A 113 5.96 -0.29 -3.02
CA SER A 113 7.30 0.04 -3.50
C SER A 113 7.24 1.12 -4.59
N TYR A 114 6.36 0.95 -5.59
CA TYR A 114 6.17 1.96 -6.63
C TYR A 114 5.67 3.29 -6.06
N GLY A 115 4.75 3.28 -5.09
CA GLY A 115 4.35 4.48 -4.36
C GLY A 115 5.53 5.16 -3.65
N SER A 116 6.43 4.39 -3.04
CA SER A 116 7.64 4.94 -2.40
C SER A 116 8.63 5.53 -3.42
N SER A 117 8.79 4.90 -4.58
CA SER A 117 9.66 5.40 -5.66
C SER A 117 9.11 6.70 -6.25
N LEU A 118 7.80 6.77 -6.45
CA LEU A 118 7.12 7.98 -6.94
C LEU A 118 7.24 9.13 -5.94
N GLU A 119 7.01 8.85 -4.65
CA GLU A 119 7.20 9.82 -3.56
C GLU A 119 8.63 10.38 -3.53
N MET A 120 9.63 9.50 -3.68
CA MET A 120 11.04 9.91 -3.67
C MET A 120 11.39 10.77 -4.88
N LEU A 121 10.95 10.36 -6.08
CA LEU A 121 11.21 11.09 -7.31
C LEU A 121 10.58 12.49 -7.30
N CYS A 122 9.35 12.63 -6.80
CA CYS A 122 8.67 13.93 -6.71
C CYS A 122 9.34 14.89 -5.72
N LYS A 123 10.09 14.37 -4.73
CA LYS A 123 10.85 15.17 -3.77
C LYS A 123 12.21 15.64 -4.30
N GLU A 124 12.62 15.20 -5.49
CA GLU A 124 13.90 15.61 -6.07
C GLU A 124 13.89 17.09 -6.49
N LYS A 125 15.01 17.79 -6.26
CA LYS A 125 15.15 19.21 -6.60
C LYS A 125 14.98 19.51 -8.09
N ASN A 126 15.19 18.51 -8.95
CA ASN A 126 15.11 18.58 -10.41
C ASN A 126 13.90 17.79 -10.96
N MET A 127 12.83 17.64 -10.19
CA MET A 127 11.61 16.96 -10.62
C MET A 127 11.07 17.46 -11.97
N GLU A 128 11.21 18.76 -12.25
CA GLU A 128 10.76 19.37 -13.51
C GLU A 128 11.64 19.04 -14.74
N SER A 129 12.76 18.34 -14.55
CA SER A 129 13.58 17.90 -15.67
C SER A 129 12.84 16.85 -16.50
N SER A 130 12.98 16.89 -17.84
CA SER A 130 12.28 15.97 -18.74
C SER A 130 12.48 14.50 -18.37
N ARG A 131 13.69 14.14 -17.91
CA ARG A 131 14.04 12.80 -17.45
C ARG A 131 13.23 12.36 -16.23
N ASN A 132 13.04 13.24 -15.24
CA ASN A 132 12.29 12.91 -14.03
C ASN A 132 10.78 12.85 -14.31
N ILE A 133 10.28 13.71 -15.21
CA ILE A 133 8.89 13.66 -15.67
C ILE A 133 8.61 12.32 -16.35
N GLU A 134 9.45 11.89 -17.29
CA GLU A 134 9.33 10.59 -17.96
C GLU A 134 9.42 9.42 -16.98
N SER A 135 10.39 9.46 -16.06
CA SER A 135 10.55 8.43 -15.02
C SER A 135 9.32 8.34 -14.10
N ALA A 136 8.70 9.47 -13.77
CA ALA A 136 7.48 9.49 -12.95
C ALA A 136 6.31 8.86 -13.70
N TYR A 137 6.15 9.15 -14.99
CA TYR A 137 5.14 8.52 -15.83
C TYR A 137 5.28 7.00 -15.86
N GLU A 138 6.50 6.48 -16.09
CA GLU A 138 6.75 5.03 -16.05
C GLU A 138 6.39 4.39 -14.71
N ILE A 139 6.69 5.07 -13.60
CA ILE A 139 6.34 4.58 -12.26
C ILE A 139 4.82 4.58 -12.07
N ILE A 140 4.11 5.61 -12.56
CA ILE A 140 2.66 5.69 -12.51
C ILE A 140 2.01 4.53 -13.28
N GLU A 141 2.51 4.20 -14.48
CA GLU A 141 2.01 3.06 -15.26
C GLU A 141 2.21 1.73 -14.52
N LYS A 142 3.40 1.51 -13.95
CA LYS A 142 3.69 0.30 -13.15
C LYS A 142 2.81 0.22 -11.91
N LEU A 143 2.59 1.36 -11.23
CA LEU A 143 1.72 1.44 -10.06
C LEU A 143 0.27 1.11 -10.42
N GLU A 144 -0.25 1.65 -11.52
CA GLU A 144 -1.59 1.34 -12.03
C GLU A 144 -1.80 -0.15 -12.29
N ILE A 145 -0.82 -0.78 -12.95
CA ILE A 145 -0.86 -2.22 -13.22
C ILE A 145 -0.94 -3.02 -11.90
N GLU A 146 -0.11 -2.70 -10.92
CA GLU A 146 -0.12 -3.43 -9.65
C GLU A 146 -1.38 -3.16 -8.82
N ILE A 147 -1.88 -1.92 -8.79
CA ILE A 147 -3.15 -1.60 -8.12
C ILE A 147 -4.30 -2.38 -8.74
N LYS A 148 -4.34 -2.48 -10.08
CA LYS A 148 -5.34 -3.27 -10.79
C LYS A 148 -5.26 -4.75 -10.40
N LYS A 149 -4.07 -5.35 -10.38
CA LYS A 149 -3.90 -6.75 -9.95
C LYS A 149 -4.36 -6.98 -8.51
N VAL A 150 -4.10 -6.03 -7.61
CA VAL A 150 -4.61 -6.08 -6.23
C VAL A 150 -6.13 -6.06 -6.23
N PHE A 151 -6.76 -5.15 -6.97
CA PHE A 151 -8.22 -5.05 -7.04
C PHE A 151 -8.87 -6.28 -7.67
N ASP A 152 -8.29 -6.81 -8.75
CA ASP A 152 -8.76 -8.04 -9.40
C ASP A 152 -8.65 -9.24 -8.44
N SER A 153 -7.58 -9.30 -7.64
CA SER A 153 -7.40 -10.33 -6.60
C SER A 153 -8.43 -10.18 -5.47
N ILE A 154 -8.81 -8.96 -5.11
CA ILE A 154 -9.88 -8.69 -4.12
C ILE A 154 -11.24 -9.15 -4.66
N ASP A 155 -11.53 -8.94 -5.96
CA ASP A 155 -12.79 -9.39 -6.56
C ASP A 155 -12.96 -10.91 -6.60
N GLN A 156 -11.85 -11.65 -6.58
CA GLN A 156 -11.86 -13.11 -6.53
C GLN A 156 -12.12 -13.66 -5.13
N ILE A 157 -12.13 -12.82 -4.10
CA ILE A 157 -12.46 -13.21 -2.73
C ILE A 157 -13.97 -13.50 -2.68
N LYS A 158 -14.34 -14.78 -2.69
CA LYS A 158 -15.72 -15.20 -2.47
C LYS A 158 -16.19 -14.73 -1.10
N THR A 159 -17.33 -14.04 -1.08
CA THR A 159 -18.09 -13.73 0.14
C THR A 159 -18.73 -15.00 0.67
#